data_AF-A0A8G1X692-F1
#
_entry.id   AF-A0A8G1X692-F1
#
_cell.length_a   1.000
_cell.length_b   1.000
_cell.length_c   1.000
_cell.angle_alpha   90.00
_cell.angle_beta   90.00
_cell.angle_gamma   90.00
#
_symmetry.space_group_name_H-M   'P 1'
#
loop_
_entity.id
_entity.type
_entity.pdbx_description
1 polymer ?
#
loop_
_entity_poly.entity_id
_entity_poly.type
_entity_poly.pdbx_seq_one_letter_code
_entity_poly.pdbx_strand_id
1 'polypeptide(L)'
;MTLTSPGIFLAAALALWVLAAPRAEAACSDKKIVAMANDGRTVNAIAKACSMPTAKVRGVIERADANDEAPPPAPKAKAERAAVPELPKKLPSGAGLASCDCQGMVPYGERAPDLRCQSGMSMATPCAGYCSPHGVAPWRRICS
;
A
#
# COMPACT_ATOMS: atom_id res chain seq x y z
N MET A 1 18.20 45.18 -46.22
CA MET A 1 18.04 43.89 -46.92
C MET A 1 17.99 42.78 -45.88
N THR A 2 16.98 41.94 -46.04
CA THR A 2 16.60 40.72 -45.31
C THR A 2 17.74 39.75 -45.01
N LEU A 3 17.75 39.13 -43.83
CA LEU A 3 17.65 37.67 -43.74
C LEU A 3 17.20 37.18 -42.35
N THR A 4 16.02 36.59 -42.37
CA THR A 4 15.38 35.74 -41.39
C THR A 4 16.28 34.59 -40.93
N SER A 5 16.44 34.41 -39.61
CA SER A 5 16.88 33.15 -39.03
C SER A 5 15.70 32.53 -38.24
N PRO A 6 15.09 31.43 -38.72
CA PRO A 6 13.80 30.91 -38.24
C PRO A 6 13.92 30.03 -36.98
N GLY A 7 15.02 30.15 -36.22
CA GLY A 7 15.34 29.21 -35.14
C GLY A 7 14.72 29.51 -33.77
N ILE A 8 14.21 30.72 -33.55
CA ILE A 8 13.80 31.15 -32.20
C ILE A 8 12.30 30.91 -31.93
N PHE A 9 11.47 30.82 -32.98
CA PHE A 9 10.03 30.60 -32.83
C PHE A 9 9.64 29.14 -32.52
N LEU A 10 10.55 28.18 -32.71
CA LEU A 10 10.27 26.76 -32.42
C LEU A 10 10.55 26.36 -30.96
N ALA A 11 11.34 27.14 -30.22
CA ALA A 11 11.61 26.87 -28.81
C ALA A 11 10.45 27.32 -27.88
N ALA A 12 9.71 28.35 -28.27
CA ALA A 12 8.58 28.85 -27.48
C ALA A 12 7.34 27.92 -27.56
N ALA A 13 7.17 27.18 -28.65
CA ALA A 13 6.02 26.28 -28.83
C ALA A 13 6.12 25.01 -27.97
N LEU A 14 7.33 24.50 -27.69
CA LEU A 14 7.54 23.33 -26.82
C LEU A 14 7.46 23.67 -25.32
N ALA A 15 7.75 24.92 -24.94
CA ALA A 15 7.60 25.36 -23.54
C ALA A 15 6.14 25.51 -23.11
N LEU A 16 5.22 25.76 -24.05
CA LEU A 16 3.78 25.88 -23.78
C LEU A 16 3.06 24.52 -23.65
N TRP A 17 3.66 23.43 -24.15
CA TRP A 17 3.07 22.08 -24.05
C TRP A 17 3.35 21.37 -22.72
N VAL A 18 4.28 21.86 -21.91
CA VAL A 18 4.53 21.32 -20.56
C VAL A 18 3.50 21.86 -19.53
N LEU A 19 2.76 22.92 -19.86
CA LEU A 19 1.69 23.46 -19.00
C LEU A 19 0.29 22.96 -19.33
N ALA A 20 0.13 22.11 -20.35
CA ALA A 20 -1.14 21.48 -20.71
C ALA A 20 -1.27 20.05 -20.14
N ALA A 21 -0.75 19.79 -18.94
CA ALA A 21 -1.36 18.74 -18.12
C ALA A 21 -2.71 19.31 -17.67
N PRO A 22 -3.85 18.70 -18.03
CA PRO A 22 -5.16 19.24 -17.70
C PRO A 22 -5.23 19.34 -16.18
N ARG A 23 -5.11 20.57 -15.67
CA ARG A 23 -5.53 20.95 -14.33
C ARG A 23 -7.06 20.96 -14.32
N ALA A 24 -7.65 19.81 -14.56
CA ALA A 24 -8.99 19.54 -14.13
C ALA A 24 -8.83 19.01 -12.71
N GLU A 25 -8.82 19.92 -11.73
CA GLU A 25 -9.19 19.59 -10.34
C GLU A 25 -10.66 19.17 -10.33
N ALA A 26 -10.92 18.01 -10.93
CA ALA A 26 -12.13 17.25 -10.78
C ALA A 26 -11.63 15.90 -10.30
N ALA A 27 -12.02 15.52 -9.07
CA ALA A 27 -11.78 14.17 -8.58
C ALA A 27 -12.12 13.19 -9.71
N CYS A 28 -11.14 12.39 -10.16
CA CYS A 28 -11.38 11.44 -11.24
C CYS A 28 -12.63 10.63 -10.93
N SER A 29 -13.49 10.45 -11.93
CA SER A 29 -14.62 9.54 -11.78
C SER A 29 -14.11 8.12 -11.57
N ASP A 30 -14.83 7.35 -10.76
CA ASP A 30 -14.45 5.98 -10.41
C ASP A 30 -14.19 5.11 -11.65
N LYS A 31 -14.97 5.32 -12.72
CA LYS A 31 -14.79 4.65 -14.02
C LYS A 31 -13.43 4.95 -14.67
N LYS A 32 -12.93 6.17 -14.54
CA LYS A 32 -11.61 6.57 -15.07
C LYS A 32 -10.48 5.99 -14.23
N ILE A 33 -10.67 5.88 -12.93
CA ILE A 33 -9.71 5.25 -12.01
C ILE A 33 -9.51 3.77 -12.37
N VAL A 34 -10.61 3.05 -12.57
CA VAL A 34 -10.58 1.64 -12.98
C VAL A 34 -9.94 1.47 -14.36
N ALA A 35 -10.27 2.32 -15.33
CA ALA A 35 -9.64 2.29 -16.65
C ALA A 35 -8.11 2.46 -16.56
N MET A 36 -7.62 3.43 -15.77
CA MET A 36 -6.20 3.63 -15.57
C MET A 36 -5.52 2.47 -14.82
N ALA A 37 -6.24 1.79 -13.92
CA ALA A 37 -5.74 0.60 -13.24
C ALA A 37 -5.62 -0.58 -14.21
N ASN A 38 -6.60 -0.77 -15.10
CA ASN A 38 -6.57 -1.78 -16.17
C ASN A 38 -5.46 -1.50 -17.20
N ASP A 39 -5.11 -0.24 -17.44
CA ASP A 39 -3.95 0.16 -18.23
C ASP A 39 -2.59 -0.17 -17.56
N GLY A 40 -2.61 -0.81 -16.38
CA GLY A 40 -1.41 -1.21 -15.63
C GLY A 40 -0.75 -0.08 -14.86
N ARG A 41 -1.41 1.07 -14.68
CA ARG A 41 -0.85 2.14 -13.85
C ARG A 41 -1.00 1.81 -12.37
N THR A 42 0.05 2.09 -11.61
CA THR A 42 0.05 1.87 -10.17
C THR A 42 -0.90 2.82 -9.45
N VAL A 43 -1.48 2.37 -8.34
CA VAL A 43 -2.40 3.15 -7.47
C VAL A 43 -1.83 4.51 -7.09
N ASN A 44 -0.51 4.61 -6.88
CA ASN A 44 0.18 5.86 -6.57
C ASN A 44 0.23 6.82 -7.77
N ALA A 45 0.43 6.30 -8.98
CA ALA A 45 0.40 7.10 -10.20
C ALA A 45 -1.02 7.62 -10.50
N ILE A 46 -2.06 6.80 -10.26
CA ILE A 46 -3.45 7.20 -10.43
C ILE A 46 -3.85 8.24 -9.38
N ALA A 47 -3.49 8.03 -8.11
CA ALA A 47 -3.74 8.98 -7.02
C ALA A 47 -3.15 10.37 -7.31
N LYS A 48 -1.91 10.43 -7.83
CA LYS A 48 -1.27 11.68 -8.24
C LYS A 48 -1.92 12.31 -9.47
N ALA A 49 -2.37 11.52 -10.43
CA ALA A 49 -3.06 12.02 -11.63
C ALA A 49 -4.47 12.56 -11.32
N CYS A 50 -5.10 12.05 -10.27
CA CYS A 50 -6.48 12.34 -9.90
C CYS A 50 -6.63 13.25 -8.67
N SER A 51 -5.52 13.70 -8.08
CA SER A 51 -5.48 14.42 -6.79
C SER A 51 -6.35 13.76 -5.71
N MET A 52 -6.34 12.43 -5.67
CA MET A 52 -7.14 11.62 -4.75
C MET A 52 -6.23 10.84 -3.81
N PRO A 53 -6.67 10.57 -2.56
CA PRO A 53 -5.91 9.72 -1.66
C PRO A 53 -5.83 8.30 -2.23
N THR A 54 -4.65 7.69 -2.11
CA THR A 54 -4.39 6.32 -2.56
C THR A 54 -5.36 5.30 -1.98
N ALA A 55 -5.86 5.53 -0.76
CA ALA A 55 -6.89 4.70 -0.13
C ALA A 55 -8.23 4.73 -0.90
N LYS A 56 -8.63 5.89 -1.44
CA LYS A 56 -9.88 6.03 -2.20
C LYS A 56 -9.75 5.40 -3.59
N VAL A 57 -8.60 5.58 -4.25
CA VAL A 57 -8.28 4.91 -5.53
C VAL A 57 -8.28 3.40 -5.38
N ARG A 58 -7.61 2.89 -4.34
CA ARG A 58 -7.57 1.46 -4.03
C ARG A 58 -8.97 0.90 -3.75
N GLY A 59 -9.76 1.61 -2.94
CA GLY A 59 -11.13 1.19 -2.65
C GLY A 59 -12.05 1.17 -3.86
N VAL A 60 -11.83 2.05 -4.86
CA VAL A 60 -12.58 2.02 -6.13
C VAL A 60 -12.18 0.83 -6.99
N ILE A 61 -10.88 0.50 -7.07
CA ILE A 61 -10.38 -0.66 -7.81
C ILE A 61 -10.89 -1.96 -7.17
N GLU A 62 -10.72 -2.11 -5.85
CA GLU A 62 -11.20 -3.29 -5.09
C GLU A 62 -12.73 -3.46 -5.20
N ARG A 63 -13.50 -2.38 -5.27
CA ARG A 63 -14.96 -2.43 -5.44
C ARG A 63 -15.39 -2.77 -6.88
N ALA A 64 -14.56 -2.43 -7.88
CA ALA A 64 -14.78 -2.82 -9.26
C ALA A 64 -14.46 -4.32 -9.45
N ASP A 65 -13.34 -4.79 -8.87
CA ASP A 65 -12.99 -6.22 -8.86
C ASP A 65 -14.05 -7.05 -8.12
N ALA A 66 -14.59 -6.54 -7.00
CA ALA A 66 -15.66 -7.18 -6.25
C ALA A 66 -17.05 -7.10 -6.93
N ASN A 67 -17.22 -6.35 -8.02
CA ASN A 67 -18.45 -6.37 -8.82
C ASN A 67 -18.42 -7.44 -9.93
N ASP A 68 -17.25 -8.01 -10.24
CA ASP A 68 -17.12 -9.13 -11.19
C ASP A 68 -17.33 -10.50 -10.51
N GLU A 69 -17.25 -10.59 -9.18
CA GLU A 69 -17.60 -11.78 -8.40
C GLU A 69 -18.54 -11.46 -7.22
N ALA A 70 -19.80 -11.87 -7.32
CA ALA A 70 -20.73 -11.98 -6.18
C ALA A 70 -21.26 -13.42 -6.06
N PRO A 71 -21.45 -13.94 -4.83
CA PRO A 71 -22.72 -13.70 -4.11
C PRO A 71 -22.57 -13.28 -2.61
N PRO A 72 -23.67 -12.87 -1.93
CA PRO A 72 -23.67 -11.88 -0.85
C PRO A 72 -23.97 -12.47 0.57
N PRO A 73 -24.46 -11.72 1.60
CA PRO A 73 -23.76 -11.52 2.88
C PRO A 73 -24.42 -12.20 4.11
N ALA A 74 -23.64 -12.45 5.17
CA ALA A 74 -24.19 -12.80 6.49
C ALA A 74 -24.06 -11.62 7.47
N PRO A 75 -25.14 -11.21 8.15
CA PRO A 75 -25.14 -10.05 9.04
C PRO A 75 -24.80 -10.46 10.48
N LYS A 76 -24.05 -9.61 11.19
CA LYS A 76 -24.42 -9.15 12.54
C LYS A 76 -23.52 -7.98 12.96
N ALA A 77 -24.20 -6.85 13.12
CA ALA A 77 -23.70 -5.61 13.67
C ALA A 77 -23.04 -5.80 15.04
N LYS A 78 -22.00 -5.01 15.32
CA LYS A 78 -22.11 -3.94 16.33
C LYS A 78 -21.35 -2.71 15.87
N ALA A 79 -21.99 -1.59 16.13
CA ALA A 79 -21.69 -0.25 15.72
C ALA A 79 -20.31 0.26 16.18
N GLU A 80 -19.70 1.02 15.28
CA GLU A 80 -19.25 2.38 15.53
C GLU A 80 -18.32 2.61 16.72
N ARG A 81 -17.04 2.74 16.40
CA ARG A 81 -16.29 3.91 16.87
C ARG A 81 -15.55 4.50 15.68
N ALA A 82 -16.03 5.67 15.26
CA ALA A 82 -15.23 6.58 14.47
C ALA A 82 -13.87 6.77 15.17
N ALA A 83 -12.79 6.45 14.47
CA ALA A 83 -11.45 6.83 14.87
C ALA A 83 -10.70 7.24 13.59
N VAL A 84 -10.56 8.56 13.44
CA VAL A 84 -9.37 9.33 13.03
C VAL A 84 -8.37 8.58 12.13
N PRO A 85 -7.82 9.19 11.05
CA PRO A 85 -6.79 8.56 10.23
C PRO A 85 -5.54 8.30 11.08
N GLU A 86 -5.45 7.11 11.67
CA GLU A 86 -4.35 6.76 12.54
C GLU A 86 -3.09 6.56 11.69
N LEU A 87 -2.07 7.33 12.06
CA LEU A 87 -0.64 7.04 11.93
C LEU A 87 -0.34 5.55 11.69
N PRO A 88 0.70 5.21 10.90
CA PRO A 88 1.00 3.85 10.44
C PRO A 88 0.71 2.85 11.55
N LYS A 89 -0.42 2.14 11.42
CA LYS A 89 -1.00 1.31 12.48
C LYS A 89 0.02 0.26 12.84
N LYS A 90 0.76 0.53 13.91
CA LYS A 90 1.72 -0.39 14.48
C LYS A 90 1.01 -1.71 14.78
N LEU A 91 1.73 -2.81 14.64
CA LEU A 91 1.22 -4.16 14.81
C LEU A 91 0.78 -4.36 16.28
N PRO A 92 -0.43 -4.92 16.52
CA PRO A 92 -0.90 -5.21 17.86
C PRO A 92 -0.10 -6.36 18.50
N SER A 93 -0.17 -6.51 19.82
CA SER A 93 0.42 -7.65 20.52
C SER A 93 -0.08 -8.98 19.93
N GLY A 94 0.81 -9.95 19.77
CA GLY A 94 0.55 -11.24 19.13
C GLY A 94 0.71 -11.25 17.61
N ALA A 95 0.83 -10.09 16.96
CA ALA A 95 1.03 -10.02 15.51
C ALA A 95 2.41 -10.55 15.11
N GLY A 96 2.45 -11.42 14.10
CA GLY A 96 3.70 -11.95 13.54
C GLY A 96 4.50 -10.89 12.80
N LEU A 97 5.79 -10.77 13.14
CA LEU A 97 6.73 -9.86 12.47
C LEU A 97 7.34 -10.50 11.23
N ALA A 98 7.57 -11.81 11.30
CA ALA A 98 8.14 -12.64 10.25
C ALA A 98 7.45 -14.00 10.22
N SER A 99 7.63 -14.71 9.10
CA SER A 99 7.38 -16.14 9.01
C SER A 99 8.32 -16.91 9.95
N CYS A 100 8.13 -18.22 10.04
CA CYS A 100 8.91 -19.03 10.94
C CYS A 100 10.34 -19.19 10.45
N ASP A 101 11.27 -18.79 11.29
CA ASP A 101 12.70 -18.83 11.04
C ASP A 101 13.27 -20.15 11.56
N CYS A 102 14.14 -20.72 10.73
CA CYS A 102 14.92 -21.91 11.02
C CYS A 102 16.39 -21.59 11.35
N GLN A 103 16.71 -20.30 11.46
CA GLN A 103 18.08 -19.83 11.64
C GLN A 103 18.37 -19.63 13.12
N GLY A 104 19.33 -20.41 13.64
CA GLY A 104 19.75 -20.35 15.03
C GLY A 104 18.70 -20.84 16.03
N MET A 105 19.08 -20.84 17.31
CA MET A 105 18.15 -21.08 18.41
C MET A 105 18.01 -19.81 19.23
N VAL A 106 16.81 -19.27 19.31
CA VAL A 106 16.47 -18.15 20.18
C VAL A 106 15.60 -18.68 21.33
N PRO A 107 15.93 -18.38 22.60
CA PRO A 107 15.08 -18.78 23.72
C PRO A 107 13.67 -18.20 23.56
N TYR A 108 12.64 -19.03 23.70
CA TYR A 108 11.26 -18.55 23.67
C TYR A 108 11.01 -17.56 24.80
N GLY A 109 10.26 -16.50 24.49
CA GLY A 109 10.01 -15.37 25.37
C GLY A 109 11.12 -14.31 25.38
N GLU A 110 12.25 -14.53 24.69
CA GLU A 110 13.29 -13.50 24.52
C GLU A 110 12.69 -12.29 23.82
N ARG A 111 12.86 -11.11 24.43
CA ARG A 111 12.29 -9.85 23.95
C ARG A 111 13.34 -8.99 23.26
N ALA A 112 13.02 -8.45 22.09
CA ALA A 112 13.88 -7.51 21.38
C ALA A 112 13.11 -6.27 20.93
N PRO A 113 13.77 -5.10 20.82
CA PRO A 113 13.14 -3.89 20.32
C PRO A 113 12.67 -4.05 18.87
N ASP A 114 11.42 -3.75 18.60
CA ASP A 114 10.84 -3.75 17.25
C ASP A 114 9.87 -2.58 17.06
N LEU A 115 10.25 -1.65 16.19
CA LEU A 115 9.50 -0.42 15.91
C LEU A 115 8.16 -0.67 15.21
N ARG A 116 7.99 -1.86 14.62
CA ARG A 116 6.77 -2.26 13.94
C ARG A 116 5.67 -2.60 14.94
N CYS A 117 6.01 -2.98 16.17
CA CYS A 117 5.08 -3.31 17.23
C CYS A 117 4.56 -2.07 17.97
N GLN A 118 3.30 -2.09 18.41
CA GLN A 118 2.71 -1.01 19.20
C GLN A 118 3.47 -0.77 20.51
N SER A 119 3.88 -1.84 21.18
CA SER A 119 4.71 -1.82 22.38
C SER A 119 6.15 -1.42 22.14
N GLY A 120 6.60 -1.37 20.87
CA GLY A 120 8.00 -1.22 20.51
C GLY A 120 8.84 -2.48 20.80
N MET A 121 8.22 -3.60 21.18
CA MET A 121 8.90 -4.83 21.55
C MET A 121 8.31 -6.04 20.82
N SER A 122 9.20 -6.97 20.48
CA SER A 122 8.89 -8.29 19.94
C SER A 122 9.32 -9.37 20.91
N MET A 123 8.76 -10.57 20.81
CA MET A 123 9.21 -11.75 21.54
C MET A 123 9.33 -12.98 20.64
N ALA A 124 10.31 -13.82 20.90
CA ALA A 124 10.47 -15.11 20.24
C ALA A 124 9.40 -16.11 20.71
N THR A 125 8.71 -16.76 19.79
CA THR A 125 7.62 -17.71 20.08
C THR A 125 7.80 -18.96 19.22
N PRO A 126 7.45 -20.15 19.72
CA PRO A 126 7.48 -21.36 18.91
C PRO A 126 6.58 -21.22 17.69
N CYS A 127 7.01 -21.83 16.59
CA CYS A 127 6.20 -21.98 15.40
C CYS A 127 5.88 -23.45 15.13
N ALA A 128 4.74 -23.69 14.48
CA ALA A 128 4.42 -25.00 13.94
C ALA A 128 5.32 -25.32 12.73
N GLY A 129 5.99 -26.46 12.78
CA GLY A 129 6.80 -26.96 11.67
C GLY A 129 8.07 -27.67 12.15
N TYR A 130 8.95 -27.98 11.21
CA TYR A 130 10.24 -28.59 11.47
C TYR A 130 11.28 -28.05 10.50
N CYS A 131 12.45 -27.69 11.01
CA CYS A 131 13.55 -27.19 10.21
C CYS A 131 14.47 -28.33 9.77
N SER A 132 14.35 -28.77 8.52
CA SER A 132 15.26 -29.75 7.90
C SER A 132 16.45 -29.05 7.23
N PRO A 133 17.67 -29.62 7.24
CA PRO A 133 18.10 -30.86 7.89
C PRO A 133 18.52 -30.69 9.36
N HIS A 134 18.51 -29.47 9.87
CA HIS A 134 19.18 -29.10 11.12
C HIS A 134 18.48 -29.57 12.41
N GLY A 135 17.22 -30.04 12.33
CA GLY A 135 16.48 -30.56 13.49
C GLY A 135 16.19 -29.53 14.56
N VAL A 136 16.22 -28.25 14.20
CA VAL A 136 15.96 -27.13 15.11
C VAL A 136 14.45 -26.88 15.19
N ALA A 137 13.96 -26.56 16.38
CA ALA A 137 12.58 -26.14 16.57
C ALA A 137 12.37 -24.76 15.89
N PRO A 138 11.48 -24.63 14.90
CA PRO A 138 11.23 -23.35 14.25
C PRO A 138 10.66 -22.35 15.24
N TRP A 139 11.12 -21.11 15.13
CA TRP A 139 10.69 -20.02 15.98
C TRP A 139 10.28 -18.83 15.12
N ARG A 140 9.56 -17.87 15.68
CA ARG A 140 9.25 -16.61 15.01
C ARG A 140 9.19 -15.48 16.02
N ARG A 141 9.36 -14.24 15.55
CA ARG A 141 9.07 -13.07 16.37
C ARG A 141 7.62 -12.63 16.20
N ILE A 142 6.97 -12.37 17.33
CA ILE A 142 5.65 -11.72 17.39
C ILE A 142 5.74 -10.46 18.25
N CYS A 143 4.85 -9.50 18.04
CA CYS A 143 4.77 -8.34 18.92
C CYS A 143 4.36 -8.76 20.34
N SER A 144 5.05 -8.20 21.35
CA SER A 144 4.69 -8.40 22.77
C SER A 144 3.79 -7.29 23.26
#